data_AF-N8WU74-F1
#
_entry.id   AF-N8WU74-F1
#
_cell.length_a   1.000
_cell.length_b   1.000
_cell.length_c   1.000
_cell.angle_alpha   90.00
_cell.angle_beta   90.00
_cell.angle_gamma   90.00
#
_symmetry.space_group_name_H-M   'P 1'
#
loop_
_entity.id
_entity.type
_entity.pdbx_description
1 polymer ?
#
loop_
_entity_poly.entity_id
_entity_poly.type
_entity_poly.pdbx_seq_one_letter_code
_entity_poly.pdbx_strand_id
1 'polypeptide(L)'
;MPSVQDMACYAAPIIDPYSKHILGVIALSTEWQKHNSLGLLAAERCASIIQSALLESQRQRLYIRAFFVPQVIFNGKALTITPRQTEILAILALYPQGLSMDNLHQALYGERKVSMGTLKAEMSQLRDLLGGMLGSRPYRLLAHVEADFLQTEQSLDAGYIDSA
;
A
#
# COMPACT_ATOMS: atom_id res chain seq x y z
N MET A 1 -11.57 23.30 -43.01
CA MET A 1 -10.96 22.84 -41.74
C MET A 1 -11.68 23.59 -40.63
N PRO A 2 -12.32 22.92 -39.66
CA PRO A 2 -12.90 23.63 -38.53
C PRO A 2 -11.75 24.31 -37.77
N SER A 3 -11.82 25.63 -37.63
CA SER A 3 -10.85 26.39 -36.84
C SER A 3 -11.02 26.05 -35.37
N VAL A 4 -9.96 26.18 -34.55
CA VAL A 4 -9.97 25.96 -33.08
C VAL A 4 -10.99 26.88 -32.35
N GLN A 5 -11.65 27.77 -33.08
CA GLN A 5 -12.61 28.76 -32.58
C GLN A 5 -13.94 28.15 -32.08
N ASP A 6 -14.24 26.88 -32.40
CA ASP A 6 -15.50 26.21 -32.02
C ASP A 6 -15.36 25.17 -30.89
N MET A 7 -14.31 25.25 -30.07
CA MET A 7 -14.07 24.31 -28.96
C MET A 7 -14.31 24.95 -27.60
N ALA A 8 -14.91 24.18 -26.69
CA ALA A 8 -14.93 24.44 -25.26
C ALA A 8 -13.93 23.54 -24.53
N CYS A 9 -13.23 24.10 -23.55
CA CYS A 9 -12.29 23.36 -22.71
C CYS A 9 -12.62 23.58 -21.23
N TYR A 10 -12.60 22.51 -20.46
CA TYR A 10 -12.73 22.53 -19.01
C TYR A 10 -11.46 21.95 -18.40
N ALA A 11 -10.94 22.60 -17.37
CA ALA A 11 -9.72 22.18 -16.72
C ALA A 11 -9.92 22.15 -15.21
N ALA A 12 -9.33 21.13 -14.57
CA ALA A 12 -9.26 21.03 -13.12
C ALA A 12 -7.84 20.64 -12.69
N PRO A 13 -7.30 21.23 -11.61
CA PRO A 13 -5.99 20.89 -11.12
C PRO A 13 -6.00 19.50 -10.46
N ILE A 14 -4.91 18.75 -10.65
CA ILE A 14 -4.60 17.55 -9.88
C ILE A 14 -3.67 17.97 -8.75
N ILE A 15 -4.19 17.96 -7.53
CA ILE A 15 -3.50 18.45 -6.34
C ILE A 15 -2.97 17.27 -5.54
N ASP A 16 -1.69 17.31 -5.17
CA ASP A 16 -1.12 16.35 -4.24
C ASP A 16 -1.87 16.42 -2.89
N PRO A 17 -2.53 15.36 -2.44
CA PRO A 17 -3.29 15.38 -1.19
C PRO A 17 -2.43 15.68 0.05
N TYR A 18 -1.12 15.40 0.01
CA TYR A 18 -0.21 15.66 1.13
C TYR A 18 0.44 17.04 1.06
N SER A 19 1.23 17.32 0.02
CA SER A 19 1.96 18.59 -0.08
C SER A 19 1.09 19.78 -0.50
N LYS A 20 -0.14 19.51 -0.98
CA LYS A 20 -1.06 20.51 -1.56
C LYS A 20 -0.53 21.22 -2.80
N HIS A 21 0.59 20.77 -3.36
CA HIS A 21 1.11 21.29 -4.63
C HIS A 21 0.28 20.77 -5.81
N ILE A 22 0.19 21.58 -6.87
CA ILE A 22 -0.40 21.16 -8.14
C ILE A 22 0.60 20.26 -8.86
N LEU A 23 0.22 18.99 -9.07
CA LEU A 23 1.03 18.00 -9.78
C LEU A 23 0.80 18.07 -11.29
N GLY A 24 -0.36 18.57 -11.71
CA GLY A 24 -0.75 18.69 -13.11
C GLY A 24 -2.17 19.21 -13.25
N VAL A 25 -2.70 19.16 -14.47
CA VAL A 25 -4.05 19.60 -14.81
C VAL A 25 -4.69 18.55 -15.70
N ILE A 26 -5.94 18.18 -15.43
CA ILE A 26 -6.75 17.41 -16.38
C ILE A 26 -7.55 18.40 -17.23
N ALA A 27 -7.53 18.20 -18.55
CA ALA A 27 -8.28 19.01 -19.50
C ALA A 27 -9.26 18.12 -20.28
N LEU A 28 -10.54 18.48 -20.25
CA LEU A 28 -11.58 17.88 -21.07
C LEU A 28 -11.98 18.88 -22.15
N SER A 29 -12.02 18.45 -23.40
CA SER A 29 -12.37 19.30 -24.53
C SER A 29 -13.60 18.76 -25.24
N THR A 30 -14.45 19.65 -25.73
CA THR A 30 -15.65 19.33 -26.51
C THR A 30 -15.94 20.45 -27.51
N GLU A 31 -16.91 20.24 -28.39
CA GLU A 31 -17.42 21.28 -29.28
C GLU A 31 -18.22 22.32 -28.48
N TRP A 32 -18.17 23.59 -28.85
CA TRP A 32 -18.88 24.69 -28.18
C TRP A 32 -20.38 24.44 -28.06
N GLN A 33 -20.99 23.81 -29.07
CA GLN A 33 -22.42 23.46 -29.08
C GLN A 33 -22.81 22.45 -27.99
N LYS A 34 -21.84 21.71 -27.44
CA LYS A 34 -22.02 20.73 -26.37
C LYS A 34 -21.58 21.29 -25.01
N HIS A 35 -21.27 22.59 -24.92
CA HIS A 35 -20.85 23.23 -23.68
C HIS A 35 -22.00 23.32 -22.67
N ASN A 36 -21.72 22.96 -21.41
CA ASN A 36 -22.62 23.14 -20.28
C ASN A 36 -21.84 23.06 -18.95
N SER A 37 -22.50 23.37 -17.84
CA SER A 37 -21.90 23.36 -16.49
C SER A 37 -21.41 21.98 -16.03
N LEU A 38 -21.92 20.88 -16.60
CA LEU A 38 -21.47 19.53 -16.25
C LEU A 38 -20.04 19.26 -16.72
N GLY A 39 -19.54 19.97 -17.74
CA GLY A 39 -18.19 19.78 -18.24
C GLY A 39 -17.11 20.14 -17.20
N LEU A 40 -17.33 21.20 -16.42
CA LEU A 40 -16.43 21.56 -15.32
C LEU A 40 -16.52 20.53 -14.18
N LEU A 41 -17.73 20.13 -13.79
CA LEU A 41 -17.93 19.11 -12.76
C LEU A 41 -17.30 17.76 -13.16
N ALA A 42 -17.35 17.40 -14.44
CA ALA A 42 -16.70 16.21 -14.96
C ALA A 42 -15.17 16.32 -14.84
N ALA A 43 -14.59 17.46 -15.22
CA ALA A 43 -13.15 17.70 -15.08
C ALA A 43 -12.72 17.62 -13.60
N GLU A 44 -13.46 18.25 -12.70
CA GLU A 44 -13.22 18.19 -11.25
C GLU A 44 -13.35 16.77 -10.70
N ARG A 45 -14.36 16.02 -11.14
CA ARG A 45 -14.54 14.62 -10.72
C ARG A 45 -13.39 13.74 -11.21
N CYS A 46 -12.96 13.89 -12.46
CA CYS A 46 -11.81 13.17 -12.99
C CYS A 46 -10.53 13.53 -12.22
N ALA A 47 -10.31 14.82 -11.92
CA ALA A 47 -9.20 15.25 -11.07
C ALA A 47 -9.25 14.57 -9.69
N SER A 48 -10.42 14.54 -9.05
CA SER A 48 -10.60 13.87 -7.75
C SER A 48 -10.32 12.37 -7.83
N ILE A 49 -10.73 11.67 -8.90
CA ILE A 49 -10.42 10.24 -9.08
C ILE A 49 -8.92 10.03 -9.20
N ILE A 50 -8.22 10.85 -9.98
CA ILE A 50 -6.76 10.78 -10.11
C ILE A 50 -6.09 11.04 -8.76
N GLN A 51 -6.52 12.07 -8.01
CA GLN A 51 -6.00 12.36 -6.69
C GLN A 51 -6.18 11.19 -5.70
N SER A 52 -7.33 10.51 -5.74
CA SER A 52 -7.56 9.30 -4.95
C SER A 52 -6.65 8.14 -5.39
N ALA A 53 -6.43 7.96 -6.70
CA ALA A 53 -5.50 6.96 -7.20
C ALA A 53 -4.04 7.27 -6.82
N LEU A 54 -3.67 8.55 -6.75
CA LEU A 54 -2.35 8.99 -6.30
C LEU A 54 -2.11 8.66 -4.82
N LEU A 55 -3.11 8.80 -3.95
CA LEU A 55 -3.02 8.33 -2.55
C LEU A 55 -2.67 6.85 -2.48
N GLU A 56 -3.37 6.03 -3.26
CA GLU A 56 -3.16 4.59 -3.30
C GLU A 56 -1.83 4.19 -3.94
N SER A 57 -1.33 4.98 -4.89
CA SER A 57 -0.01 4.79 -5.51
C SER A 57 1.14 5.22 -4.62
N GLN A 58 0.94 6.18 -3.72
CA GLN A 58 1.96 6.66 -2.78
C GLN A 58 2.04 5.79 -1.52
N ARG A 59 1.00 4.99 -1.22
CA ARG A 59 1.06 4.01 -0.14
C ARG A 59 2.19 3.04 -0.39
N GLN A 60 3.07 2.92 0.60
CA GLN A 60 4.11 1.91 0.59
C GLN A 60 3.43 0.54 0.68
N ARG A 61 3.72 -0.36 -0.26
CA ARG A 61 3.08 -1.69 -0.33
C ARG A 61 4.07 -2.78 0.02
N LEU A 62 3.64 -3.71 0.84
CA LEU A 62 4.40 -4.88 1.22
C LEU A 62 3.59 -6.13 0.87
N TYR A 63 4.10 -6.92 -0.07
CA TYR A 63 3.52 -8.20 -0.46
C TYR A 63 4.33 -9.34 0.16
N ILE A 64 3.68 -10.23 0.90
CA ILE A 64 4.31 -11.40 1.52
C ILE A 64 3.80 -12.66 0.82
N ARG A 65 4.70 -13.39 0.16
CA ARG A 65 4.48 -14.75 -0.33
C ARG A 65 4.96 -15.73 0.71
N ALA A 66 4.05 -16.46 1.33
CA ALA A 66 4.36 -17.53 2.26
C ALA A 66 4.13 -18.92 1.64
N PHE A 67 3.17 -19.05 0.72
CA PHE A 67 2.96 -20.28 -0.02
C PHE A 67 4.05 -20.41 -1.09
N PHE A 68 4.64 -21.60 -1.23
CA PHE A 68 5.81 -21.89 -2.08
C PHE A 68 7.15 -21.34 -1.57
N VAL A 69 7.92 -20.68 -2.43
CA VAL A 69 9.23 -20.11 -2.09
C VAL A 69 8.97 -18.78 -1.39
N PRO A 70 9.29 -18.66 -0.08
CA PRO A 70 8.98 -17.45 0.66
C PRO A 70 9.68 -16.24 0.05
N GLN A 71 8.92 -15.19 -0.22
CA GLN A 71 9.43 -13.96 -0.80
C GLN A 71 8.66 -12.76 -0.26
N VAL A 72 9.38 -11.70 0.07
CA VAL A 72 8.78 -10.43 0.47
C VAL A 72 9.14 -9.38 -0.58
N ILE A 73 8.12 -8.67 -1.05
CA ILE A 73 8.24 -7.63 -2.08
C ILE A 73 7.79 -6.31 -1.47
N PHE A 74 8.65 -5.30 -1.47
CA PHE A 74 8.36 -3.97 -0.97
C PHE A 74 8.42 -2.96 -2.12
N ASN A 75 7.30 -2.28 -2.40
CA ASN A 75 7.13 -1.35 -3.52
C ASN A 75 7.60 -1.93 -4.87
N GLY A 76 7.25 -3.19 -5.14
CA GLY A 76 7.62 -3.90 -6.37
C GLY A 76 9.04 -4.46 -6.40
N LYS A 77 9.85 -4.25 -5.37
CA LYS A 77 11.21 -4.80 -5.26
C LYS A 77 11.26 -5.97 -4.27
N ALA A 78 11.76 -7.12 -4.72
CA ALA A 78 12.02 -8.24 -3.82
C ALA A 78 13.11 -7.88 -2.80
N LEU A 79 12.84 -8.13 -1.52
CA LEU A 79 13.77 -7.93 -0.43
C LEU A 79 14.66 -9.15 -0.24
N THR A 80 15.96 -8.92 -0.02
CA THR A 80 16.89 -9.96 0.41
C THR A 80 16.86 -10.03 1.94
N ILE A 81 16.04 -10.91 2.48
CA ILE A 81 15.83 -11.09 3.92
C ILE A 81 16.02 -12.54 4.33
N THR A 82 16.28 -12.76 5.62
CA THR A 82 16.40 -14.11 6.16
C THR A 82 15.02 -14.78 6.28
N PRO A 83 14.94 -16.13 6.37
CA PRO A 83 13.69 -16.82 6.68
C PRO A 83 13.07 -16.31 7.99
N ARG A 84 13.91 -16.02 9.00
CA ARG A 84 13.48 -15.49 10.29
C ARG A 84 12.81 -14.11 10.16
N GLN A 85 13.36 -13.24 9.31
CA GLN A 85 12.77 -11.94 8.99
C GLN A 85 11.44 -12.09 8.25
N THR A 86 11.33 -13.07 7.36
CA THR A 86 10.07 -13.40 6.68
C THR A 86 9.00 -13.84 7.68
N GLU A 87 9.35 -14.72 8.62
CA GLU A 87 8.46 -15.13 9.72
C GLU A 87 8.01 -13.94 10.59
N ILE A 88 8.92 -13.03 10.93
CA ILE A 88 8.58 -11.80 11.67
C ILE A 88 7.53 -10.98 10.92
N LEU A 89 7.74 -10.74 9.63
CA LEU A 89 6.80 -9.96 8.82
C LEU A 89 5.45 -10.67 8.67
N ALA A 90 5.43 -12.00 8.54
CA ALA A 90 4.21 -12.78 8.50
C ALA A 90 3.41 -12.68 9.81
N ILE A 91 4.08 -12.80 10.97
CA ILE A 91 3.44 -12.60 12.27
C ILE A 91 2.87 -11.19 12.36
N LEU A 92 3.64 -10.15 12.02
CA LEU A 92 3.14 -8.77 12.11
C LEU A 92 1.98 -8.49 11.13
N ALA A 93 1.91 -9.21 10.01
CA ALA A 93 0.78 -9.12 9.09
C ALA A 93 -0.50 -9.73 9.69
N LEU A 94 -0.39 -10.81 10.46
CA LEU A 94 -1.51 -11.43 11.20
C LEU A 94 -1.97 -10.60 12.41
N TYR A 95 -1.14 -9.69 12.92
CA TYR A 95 -1.45 -8.82 14.05
C TYR A 95 -1.35 -7.33 13.66
N PRO A 96 -2.29 -6.79 12.86
CA PRO A 96 -2.22 -5.41 12.34
C PRO A 96 -2.24 -4.33 13.43
N GLN A 97 -2.84 -4.61 14.58
CA GLN A 97 -2.80 -3.76 15.79
C GLN A 97 -1.39 -3.64 16.40
N GLY A 98 -0.51 -4.58 16.07
CA GLY A 98 0.86 -4.68 16.52
C GLY A 98 1.08 -5.57 17.75
N LEU A 99 2.34 -5.93 17.97
CA LEU A 99 2.80 -6.73 19.10
C LEU A 99 3.87 -5.99 19.93
N SER A 100 3.86 -6.22 21.24
CA SER A 100 4.99 -5.84 22.10
C SER A 100 6.24 -6.66 21.74
N MET A 101 7.40 -6.24 22.24
CA MET A 101 8.65 -6.97 22.03
C MET A 101 8.53 -8.42 22.53
N ASP A 102 7.99 -8.60 23.74
CA ASP A 102 7.88 -9.90 24.39
C ASP A 102 6.84 -10.79 23.71
N ASN A 103 5.70 -10.23 23.28
CA ASN A 103 4.68 -11.01 22.57
C ASN A 103 5.16 -11.46 21.19
N LEU A 104 5.90 -10.60 20.48
CA LEU A 104 6.50 -10.99 19.20
C LEU A 104 7.57 -12.06 19.38
N HIS A 105 8.37 -11.95 20.44
CA HIS A 105 9.36 -12.98 20.78
C HIS A 105 8.70 -14.32 21.08
N GLN A 106 7.65 -14.33 21.91
CA GLN A 106 6.89 -15.54 22.23
C GLN A 106 6.24 -16.15 20.98
N ALA A 107 5.61 -15.33 20.13
CA ALA A 107 4.98 -15.81 18.89
C ALA A 107 6.01 -16.42 17.92
N LEU A 108 7.22 -15.87 17.85
CA LEU A 108 8.25 -16.29 16.92
C LEU A 108 9.07 -17.49 17.41
N TYR A 109 9.45 -17.50 18.69
CA TYR A 109 10.38 -18.48 19.25
C TYR A 109 9.71 -19.52 20.16
N GLY A 110 8.55 -19.23 20.74
CA GLY A 110 7.94 -20.05 21.79
C GLY A 110 8.92 -20.28 22.94
N GLU A 111 9.03 -21.52 23.40
CA GLU A 111 9.92 -21.91 24.51
C GLU A 111 11.41 -21.96 24.15
N ARG A 112 11.78 -21.63 22.90
CA ARG A 112 13.19 -21.64 22.48
C ARG A 112 13.95 -20.53 23.19
N LYS A 113 15.10 -20.88 23.79
CA LYS A 113 15.99 -19.95 24.49
C LYS A 113 16.78 -19.07 23.51
N VAL A 114 16.12 -18.11 22.88
CA VAL A 114 16.73 -17.09 22.02
C VAL A 114 16.73 -15.76 22.75
N SER A 115 17.85 -15.03 22.72
CA SER A 115 17.95 -13.75 23.41
C SER A 115 17.01 -12.69 22.80
N MET A 116 16.48 -11.78 23.64
CA MET A 116 15.76 -10.60 23.15
C MET A 116 16.63 -9.69 22.26
N GLY A 117 17.95 -9.71 22.47
CA GLY A 117 18.92 -8.97 21.66
C GLY A 117 18.92 -9.42 20.20
N THR A 118 18.79 -10.74 19.97
CA THR A 118 18.68 -11.32 18.63
C THR A 118 17.46 -10.76 17.89
N LEU A 119 16.29 -10.76 18.53
CA LEU A 119 15.08 -10.23 17.90
C LEU A 119 15.17 -8.71 17.68
N LYS A 120 15.75 -7.96 18.61
CA LYS A 120 16.00 -6.50 18.42
C LYS A 120 16.89 -6.23 17.20
N ALA A 121 17.91 -7.05 16.97
CA ALA A 121 18.78 -6.91 15.80
C ALA A 121 17.99 -7.14 14.50
N GLU A 122 17.19 -8.21 14.44
CA GLU A 122 16.31 -8.48 13.29
C GLU A 122 15.33 -7.34 13.01
N MET A 123 14.71 -6.80 14.07
CA MET A 123 13.77 -5.67 13.97
C MET A 123 14.47 -4.38 13.50
N SER A 124 15.73 -4.17 13.87
CA SER A 124 16.51 -3.03 13.37
C SER A 124 16.79 -3.18 11.87
N GLN A 125 17.27 -4.35 11.45
CA GLN A 125 17.56 -4.62 10.03
C GLN A 125 16.30 -4.50 9.16
N LEU A 126 15.17 -5.02 9.62
CA LEU A 126 13.89 -4.87 8.93
C LEU A 126 13.44 -3.41 8.84
N ARG A 127 13.67 -2.60 9.88
CA ARG A 127 13.31 -1.17 9.86
C ARG A 127 14.09 -0.40 8.80
N ASP A 128 15.37 -0.71 8.64
CA ASP A 128 16.23 -0.10 7.64
C ASP A 128 15.80 -0.52 6.22
N LEU A 129 15.49 -1.80 6.02
CA LEU A 129 15.01 -2.34 4.73
C LEU A 129 13.65 -1.77 4.31
N LEU A 130 12.76 -1.54 5.28
CA LEU A 130 11.40 -1.03 5.04
C LEU A 130 11.29 0.50 5.08
N GLY A 131 12.41 1.23 5.18
CA GLY A 131 12.43 2.70 5.13
C GLY A 131 11.53 3.36 6.18
N GLY A 132 11.47 2.79 7.39
CA GLY A 132 10.63 3.33 8.47
C GLY A 132 9.16 2.88 8.45
N MET A 133 8.76 1.99 7.53
CA MET A 133 7.40 1.39 7.53
C MET A 133 7.19 0.32 8.62
N LEU A 134 8.12 0.20 9.56
CA LEU A 134 8.02 -0.63 10.74
C LEU A 134 7.82 0.24 11.97
N GLY A 135 6.57 0.33 12.42
CA GLY A 135 6.18 1.04 13.63
C GLY A 135 6.86 0.47 14.88
N SER A 136 6.89 1.26 15.95
CA SER A 136 7.42 0.82 17.24
C SER A 136 6.43 1.12 18.35
N ARG A 137 6.39 0.25 19.36
CA ARG A 137 5.58 0.39 20.59
C ARG A 137 4.07 0.61 20.30
N PRO A 138 3.34 -0.42 19.82
CA PRO A 138 3.79 -1.77 19.49
C PRO A 138 4.45 -1.88 18.11
N TYR A 139 5.21 -2.95 17.88
CA TYR A 139 5.73 -3.25 16.55
C TYR A 139 4.59 -3.63 15.62
N ARG A 140 4.48 -2.93 14.48
CA ARG A 140 3.43 -3.15 13.48
C ARG A 140 3.90 -2.67 12.11
N LEU A 141 3.32 -3.24 11.06
CA LEU A 141 3.56 -2.81 9.69
C LEU A 141 2.71 -1.57 9.40
N LEU A 142 3.35 -0.50 8.91
CA LEU A 142 2.70 0.75 8.52
C LEU A 142 2.42 0.83 7.01
N ALA A 143 3.06 -0.05 6.24
CA ALA A 143 2.78 -0.26 4.83
C ALA A 143 1.38 -0.88 4.64
N HIS A 144 0.81 -0.72 3.46
CA HIS A 144 -0.31 -1.55 3.03
C HIS A 144 0.20 -2.98 2.82
N VAL A 145 -0.28 -3.90 3.66
CA VAL A 145 0.16 -5.29 3.64
C VAL A 145 -0.83 -6.13 2.85
N GLU A 146 -0.30 -6.86 1.88
CA GLU A 146 -0.99 -7.92 1.17
C GLU A 146 -0.21 -9.21 1.39
N ALA A 147 -0.89 -10.34 1.54
CA ALA A 147 -0.24 -11.62 1.65
C ALA A 147 -1.13 -12.73 1.10
N ASP A 148 -0.50 -13.75 0.52
CA ASP A 148 -1.23 -14.90 -0.03
C ASP A 148 -2.06 -15.63 1.04
N PHE A 149 -1.50 -15.85 2.23
CA PHE A 149 -2.23 -16.46 3.34
C PHE A 149 -3.40 -15.61 3.86
N LEU A 150 -3.30 -14.27 3.82
CA LEU A 150 -4.41 -13.39 4.19
C LEU A 150 -5.51 -13.41 3.12
N GLN A 151 -5.14 -13.49 1.84
CA GLN A 151 -6.09 -13.60 0.74
C GLN A 151 -6.84 -14.93 0.77
N THR A 152 -6.13 -16.02 1.07
CA THR A 152 -6.74 -17.34 1.28
C THR A 152 -7.70 -17.34 2.47
N GLU A 153 -7.31 -16.80 3.62
CA GLU A 153 -8.19 -16.68 4.79
C GLU A 153 -9.47 -15.89 4.45
N GLN A 154 -9.34 -14.73 3.80
CA GLN A 154 -10.48 -13.94 3.34
C GLN A 154 -11.38 -14.69 2.35
N SER A 155 -10.79 -15.46 1.44
CA SER A 155 -11.53 -16.25 0.45
C SER A 155 -12.31 -17.38 1.13
N LEU A 156 -11.69 -18.07 2.08
CA LEU A 156 -12.33 -19.12 2.89
C LEU A 156 -13.46 -18.55 3.75
N ASP A 157 -13.26 -17.41 4.41
CA ASP A 157 -14.29 -16.72 5.19
C ASP A 157 -15.47 -16.27 4.33
N ALA A 158 -15.23 -15.94 3.05
CA ALA A 158 -16.25 -15.61 2.07
C ALA A 158 -16.91 -16.85 1.42
N GLY A 159 -16.47 -18.07 1.77
CA GLY A 159 -17.01 -19.32 1.25
C GLY A 159 -16.51 -19.73 -0.14
N TYR A 160 -15.46 -19.09 -0.65
CA TYR A 160 -14.86 -19.45 -1.94
C TYR A 160 -13.76 -20.49 -1.75
N ILE A 161 -14.09 -21.75 -2.07
CA ILE A 161 -13.17 -22.88 -1.91
C ILE A 161 -12.26 -23.05 -3.13
N ASP A 162 -12.72 -22.70 -4.33
CA ASP A 162 -11.95 -22.84 -5.57
C ASP A 162 -10.87 -21.76 -5.78
N SER A 163 -10.98 -20.64 -5.05
CA SER A 163 -10.03 -19.52 -5.09
C SER A 163 -9.16 -19.39 -3.83
N ALA A 164 -9.30 -20.33 -2.89
CA ALA A 164 -8.54 -20.40 -1.64
C ALA A 164 -7.18 -21.08 -1.82
#